data_AF-A0A9D2M3G8-F1
#
_entry.id   AF-A0A9D2M3G8-F1
#
_cell.length_a   1.000
_cell.length_b   1.000
_cell.length_c   1.000
_cell.angle_alpha   90.00
_cell.angle_beta   90.00
_cell.angle_gamma   90.00
#
_symmetry.space_group_name_H-M   'P 1'
#
loop_
_entity.id
_entity.type
_entity.pdbx_description
1 polymer ?
#
loop_
_entity_poly.entity_id
_entity_poly.type
_entity_poly.pdbx_seq_one_letter_code
_entity_poly.pdbx_strand_id
1 'polypeptide(L)' 'MRNKNNKHLGIEVDPELHYKLRYIAKYEGRSANGQILYLIRQCIKAFEGENGQITMPEENPAAEEHPQD' A
#
# COMPACT_ATOMS: atom_id res chain seq x y z
N MET A 1 -7.29 -14.39 -9.56
CA MET A 1 -7.86 -13.31 -10.39
C MET A 1 -7.54 -11.97 -9.74
N ARG A 2 -7.18 -10.93 -10.51
CA ARG A 2 -6.96 -9.58 -9.97
C ARG A 2 -8.29 -9.00 -9.50
N ASN A 3 -8.37 -8.54 -8.26
CA ASN A 3 -9.55 -7.80 -7.79
C ASN A 3 -9.59 -6.46 -8.54
N LYS A 4 -10.66 -6.20 -9.29
CA LYS A 4 -10.84 -4.95 -10.06
C LYS A 4 -10.94 -3.72 -9.16
N ASN A 5 -11.31 -3.91 -7.90
CA ASN A 5 -11.44 -2.84 -6.92
C ASN A 5 -10.08 -2.42 -6.32
N ASN A 6 -9.02 -3.21 -6.54
CA ASN A 6 -7.69 -2.86 -6.06
C ASN A 6 -7.11 -1.74 -6.93
N LYS A 7 -6.81 -0.61 -6.30
CA LYS A 7 -6.10 0.50 -6.95
C LYS A 7 -4.60 0.19 -7.00
N HIS A 8 -3.92 0.69 -8.05
CA HIS A 8 -2.47 0.56 -8.19
C HIS A 8 -1.80 1.73 -7.47
N LEU A 9 -0.70 1.43 -6.77
CA LEU A 9 0.13 2.43 -6.13
C LEU A 9 1.41 2.61 -6.95
N GLY A 10 1.50 3.75 -7.66
CA GLY A 10 2.75 4.22 -8.25
C GLY A 10 3.46 5.13 -7.26
N ILE A 11 4.75 4.89 -7.03
CA ILE A 11 5.60 5.70 -6.15
C ILE A 11 6.93 5.98 -6.83
N GLU A 12 7.42 7.20 -6.69
CA GLU A 12 8.80 7.54 -7.00
C GLU A 12 9.65 7.34 -5.74
N VAL A 13 10.76 6.62 -5.89
CA VAL A 13 11.65 6.26 -4.79
C VAL A 13 13.06 6.44 -5.29
N ASP A 14 13.92 7.04 -4.47
CA ASP A 14 15.33 7.17 -4.83
C ASP A 14 15.98 5.78 -5.01
N PRO A 15 17.02 5.68 -5.86
CA PRO A 15 17.63 4.39 -6.19
C PRO A 15 18.20 3.65 -4.97
N GLU A 16 18.75 4.38 -3.98
CA GLU A 16 19.37 3.80 -2.81
C GLU A 16 18.33 3.15 -1.89
N LEU A 17 17.23 3.85 -1.62
CA LEU A 17 16.13 3.35 -0.81
C LEU A 17 15.43 2.17 -1.50
N HIS A 18 15.23 2.25 -2.82
CA HIS A 18 14.66 1.13 -3.58
C HIS A 18 15.55 -0.12 -3.49
N TYR A 19 16.88 0.04 -3.57
CA TYR A 19 17.82 -1.07 -3.39
C TYR A 19 17.71 -1.68 -1.98
N LYS A 20 17.76 -0.85 -0.94
CA LYS A 20 17.66 -1.28 0.47
C LYS A 20 16.35 -2.02 0.75
N LEU A 21 15.23 -1.50 0.24
CA LEU A 21 13.93 -2.15 0.36
C LEU A 21 13.93 -3.54 -0.28
N ARG A 22 14.47 -3.68 -1.50
CA ARG A 22 14.55 -4.98 -2.19
C ARG A 22 15.46 -5.96 -1.47
N TYR A 23 16.56 -5.49 -0.91
CA TYR A 23 17.47 -6.31 -0.12
C TYR A 23 16.73 -6.93 1.09
N ILE A 24 16.05 -6.09 1.88
CA ILE A 24 15.25 -6.53 3.03
C ILE A 24 14.13 -7.47 2.59
N ALA A 25 13.41 -7.12 1.52
CA ALA A 25 12.33 -7.96 1.00
C ALA A 25 12.84 -9.37 0.65
N LYS A 26 14.00 -9.48 -0.01
CA LYS A 26 14.61 -10.77 -0.34
C LYS A 26 14.99 -11.56 0.91
N TYR A 27 15.60 -10.90 1.91
CA TYR A 27 15.95 -11.52 3.18
C TYR A 27 14.70 -12.08 3.90
N GLU A 28 13.61 -11.32 3.88
CA GLU A 28 12.32 -11.68 4.48
C GLU A 28 11.48 -12.67 3.64
N GLY A 29 11.97 -13.10 2.46
CA GLY A 29 11.23 -13.99 1.56
C GLY A 29 10.01 -13.34 0.87
N ARG A 30 10.01 -12.01 0.72
CA ARG A 30 8.91 -11.24 0.11
C ARG A 30 9.33 -10.62 -1.23
N SER A 31 8.35 -10.35 -2.09
CA SER A 31 8.56 -9.43 -3.21
C SER A 31 8.65 -7.99 -2.69
N ALA A 32 9.20 -7.06 -3.48
CA ALA A 32 9.26 -5.64 -3.10
C ALA A 32 7.86 -5.08 -2.79
N ASN A 33 6.88 -5.35 -3.65
CA ASN A 33 5.48 -4.96 -3.40
C ASN A 33 4.90 -5.63 -2.15
N GLY A 34 5.24 -6.90 -1.90
CA GLY A 34 4.84 -7.60 -0.69
C GLY A 34 5.41 -6.95 0.57
N GLN A 35 6.67 -6.52 0.53
CA GLN A 35 7.31 -5.79 1.61
C GLN A 35 6.69 -4.41 1.83
N ILE A 36 6.37 -3.67 0.77
CA ILE A 36 5.67 -2.37 0.87
C ILE A 36 4.31 -2.55 1.55
N LEU A 37 3.51 -3.51 1.09
CA LEU A 37 2.19 -3.80 1.69
C LEU A 37 2.31 -4.24 3.15
N TYR A 38 3.34 -5.00 3.50
CA TYR A 38 3.61 -5.37 4.88
C TYR A 38 3.90 -4.14 5.75
N LEU A 39 4.81 -3.26 5.31
CA LEU A 39 5.19 -2.05 6.03
C LEU A 39 4.00 -1.09 6.20
N ILE A 40 3.19 -0.89 5.15
CA ILE A 40 1.96 -0.08 5.23
C ILE A 40 1.01 -0.63 6.31
N ARG A 41 0.79 -1.95 6.35
CA ARG A 41 -0.07 -2.56 7.38
C ARG A 41 0.49 -2.42 8.78
N GLN A 42 1.81 -2.55 8.96
CA GLN A 42 2.44 -2.33 10.27
C GLN A 42 2.29 -0.87 10.71
N CYS A 43 2.47 0.08 9.79
CA CYS A 43 2.27 1.51 10.06
C CYS A 43 0.84 1.80 10.52
N ILE A 44 -0.17 1.30 9.80
CA ILE A 44 -1.59 1.45 10.16
C ILE A 44 -1.86 0.83 11.54
N LYS A 45 -1.41 -0.40 11.77
CA LYS A 45 -1.62 -1.09 13.05
C LYS A 45 -1.01 -0.33 14.24
N ALA A 46 0.20 0.20 14.08
CA ALA A 46 0.86 0.98 15.10
C ALA A 46 0.08 2.28 15.39
N PHE A 47 -0.30 3.00 14.33
CA PHE A 47 -1.08 4.22 14.44
C PHE A 47 -2.42 3.99 15.14
N GLU A 48 -3.18 2.96 14.74
CA GLU A 48 -4.48 2.62 15.33
C GLU A 48 -4.37 2.17 16.79
N GLY A 49 -3.27 1.52 17.16
CA GLY A 49 -3.00 1.14 18.56
C GLY A 49 -2.83 2.34 19.49
N GLU A 50 -2.34 3.47 18.98
CA GLU A 50 -2.10 4.70 19.74
C GLU A 50 -3.25 5.71 19.63
N ASN A 51 -3.92 5.79 18.48
CA ASN A 51 -4.86 6.87 18.14
C ASN A 51 -6.33 6.39 18.03
N GLY A 52 -6.57 5.09 18.13
CA GLY A 52 -7.88 4.49 17.86
C GLY A 52 -8.05 4.09 16.38
N GLN A 53 -9.12 3.33 16.11
CA GLN A 53 -9.34 2.69 14.81
C GLN A 53 -9.72 3.70 13.71
N ILE A 54 -9.15 3.53 12.52
CA ILE A 54 -9.51 4.31 11.33
C ILE A 54 -10.81 3.73 10.74
N THR A 55 -11.86 4.55 10.70
CA THR A 55 -13.13 4.19 10.05
C THR A 55 -13.12 4.60 8.59
N MET A 56 -13.46 3.68 7.69
CA MET A 56 -13.66 4.00 6.27
C MET A 56 -15.03 4.65 6.07
N PRO A 57 -15.14 5.75 5.31
CA PRO A 57 -16.44 6.30 4.93
C PRO A 57 -17.20 5.32 4.03
N GLU A 58 -18.54 5.30 4.14
CA GLU A 58 -19.42 4.40 3.37
C GLU A 58 -19.41 4.72 1.87
N GLU A 59 -19.12 5.96 1.49
CA GLU A 59 -18.95 6.39 0.10
C GLU A 59 -17.47 6.54 -0.24
N ASN A 60 -17.01 5.75 -1.21
CA ASN A 60 -15.69 5.88 -1.81
C ASN A 60 -15.79 6.82 -3.03
N PRO A 61 -15.41 8.10 -2.92
CA PRO A 61 -15.49 9.05 -4.04
C PRO A 61 -14.59 8.67 -5.23
N ALA A 62 -13.70 7.67 -5.09
CA ALA A 62 -12.85 7.18 -6.17
C ALA A 62 -13.48 6.06 -7.04
N ALA A 63 -14.77 5.75 -6.83
CA ALA A 63 -15.56 4.86 -7.67
C ALA A 63 -16.31 5.59 -8.81
N GLU A 64 -16.36 6.93 -8.78
CA GLU A 64 -16.83 7.74 -9.90
C GLU A 64 -15.71 7.87 -10.94
N GLU A 65 -15.42 6.78 -11.65
CA GLU A 65 -14.66 6.87 -12.89
C GLU A 65 -15.58 7.46 -13.97
N HIS A 66 -15.27 8.71 -14.31
CA HIS A 66 -15.64 9.44 -15.51
C HIS A 66 -16.00 8.53 -16.70
N PRO A 67 -17.14 8.78 -17.39
CA PRO A 67 -17.37 8.18 -18.71
C PRO A 67 -16.18 8.56 -19.60
N GLN A 68 -15.46 7.56 -20.11
CA GLN A 68 -14.44 7.76 -21.12
C GLN A 68 -15.16 8.06 -22.44
N ASP A 69 -15.04 9.29 -22.92
CA ASP A 69 -15.14 9.61 -24.36
C ASP A 69 -13.84 9.22 -25.08
#